data_AF-A0A9X6TJQ6-F1
#
_entry.id   AF-A0A9X6TJQ6-F1
#
_cell.length_a   1.000
_cell.length_b   1.000
_cell.length_c   1.000
_cell.angle_alpha   90.00
_cell.angle_beta   90.00
_cell.angle_gamma   90.00
#
_symmetry.space_group_name_H-M   'P 1'
#
loop_
_entity.id
_entity.type
_entity.pdbx_description
1 polymer ?
#
loop_
_entity_poly.entity_id
_entity_poly.type
_entity_poly.pdbx_seq_one_letter_code
_entity_poly.pdbx_strand_id
1 'polypeptide(L)'
;MQHSNKKHIISFIHNNNNIIKLKNKEYYPMNKKIKNVNSPLEEIMEQALKKAGIKYKSQYTVFDSNKSKWNAKYTLDFLIYGEYCRIAVECDGNTYHSSKEAKQHDTYRDMWINYQGFDDTLRFNTEKIKYNIAGVIKEIEAAITVYDKKREARQKRENFNIQDIPLFVQKTDAENILKELSTEFQSTCQYMHTQIKVLHRKKAFILKSIQKVIFKNGYADISYLSSTFRYNYINLLKKHIPLFFGAYNIPCVLFVVDTLKSIDIPSKLAQDQSVLKFILVYDSLKGHFTSHNIKSYIILNGTNKAAEFIKDSDLIAFSTVDYEQEKLKDLLNKANTLEQNLKKVYKQIYTSKNFKKSLLASPFSLLDDFNRQKICHSINQFLLSKKEYMNKDIEAFDISTEWLIKEGIYFRGLNYSLHDVVLTIQYYRNKHYYNLSR
;
A
#
# COMPACT_ATOMS: atom_id res chain seq x y z
N MET A 1 -36.89 -46.08 -0.21
CA MET A 1 -35.84 -47.11 -0.02
C MET A 1 -34.96 -47.11 -1.26
N GLN A 2 -33.85 -46.38 -1.21
CA GLN A 2 -32.84 -46.34 -2.28
C GLN A 2 -31.54 -46.86 -1.70
N HIS A 3 -31.03 -47.97 -2.26
CA HIS A 3 -29.71 -48.49 -1.95
C HIS A 3 -28.83 -48.42 -3.19
N SER A 4 -27.65 -47.86 -2.96
CA SER A 4 -26.68 -47.45 -3.96
C SER A 4 -25.88 -48.65 -4.47
N ASN A 5 -25.73 -48.74 -5.78
CA ASN A 5 -24.82 -49.67 -6.43
C ASN A 5 -23.36 -49.20 -6.28
N LYS A 6 -22.54 -49.97 -5.56
CA LYS A 6 -21.06 -49.95 -5.68
C LYS A 6 -20.64 -51.24 -6.39
N LYS A 7 -20.09 -51.12 -7.60
CA LYS A 7 -19.36 -52.21 -8.27
C LYS A 7 -17.88 -52.13 -7.87
N HIS A 8 -17.35 -53.29 -7.50
CA HIS A 8 -15.96 -53.56 -7.14
C HIS A 8 -15.15 -54.06 -8.36
N ILE A 9 -13.88 -53.59 -8.44
CA ILE A 9 -12.59 -54.33 -8.63
C ILE A 9 -12.46 -55.17 -9.94
N ILE A 10 -11.37 -55.12 -10.74
CA ILE A 10 -10.11 -55.87 -10.55
C ILE A 10 -8.93 -55.26 -11.35
N SER A 11 -7.77 -55.38 -10.71
CA SER A 11 -6.36 -54.97 -10.94
C SER A 11 -5.50 -55.89 -11.81
N PHE A 12 -4.32 -55.40 -12.25
CA PHE A 12 -3.02 -56.12 -12.34
C PHE A 12 -1.87 -55.06 -12.29
N ILE A 13 -1.14 -54.83 -11.18
CA ILE A 13 0.05 -55.47 -10.55
C ILE A 13 1.35 -55.47 -11.41
N HIS A 14 2.36 -54.69 -10.98
CA HIS A 14 3.75 -55.10 -10.60
C HIS A 14 4.62 -53.83 -10.36
N ASN A 15 5.61 -53.75 -9.47
CA ASN A 15 5.97 -54.38 -8.20
C ASN A 15 7.18 -53.58 -7.64
N ASN A 16 7.28 -53.37 -6.33
CA ASN A 16 8.53 -53.34 -5.51
C ASN A 16 8.38 -52.56 -4.18
N ASN A 17 7.82 -53.29 -3.21
CA ASN A 17 8.32 -53.54 -1.85
C ASN A 17 9.25 -52.53 -1.16
N ASN A 18 8.73 -51.92 -0.08
CA ASN A 18 9.33 -52.02 1.27
C ASN A 18 8.30 -51.58 2.34
N ILE A 19 7.55 -52.54 2.89
CA ILE A 19 6.67 -52.33 4.05
C ILE A 19 7.41 -52.86 5.27
N ILE A 20 7.93 -51.96 6.10
CA ILE A 20 8.33 -52.28 7.48
C ILE A 20 7.09 -52.21 8.36
N LYS A 21 6.67 -53.36 8.88
CA LYS A 21 5.68 -53.50 9.96
C LYS A 21 6.16 -52.75 11.20
N LEU A 22 5.38 -51.79 11.68
CA LEU A 22 5.47 -51.31 13.07
C LEU A 22 4.17 -51.64 13.80
N LYS A 23 4.36 -52.41 14.87
CA LYS A 23 3.36 -53.01 15.76
C LYS A 23 2.49 -51.94 16.42
N ASN A 24 1.19 -52.23 16.52
CA ASN A 24 0.25 -51.57 17.42
C ASN A 24 0.81 -51.56 18.85
N LYS A 25 1.09 -50.37 19.38
CA LYS A 25 1.16 -50.14 20.82
C LYS A 25 -0.17 -49.54 21.25
N GLU A 26 -0.87 -50.27 22.11
CA GLU A 26 -2.01 -49.80 22.88
C GLU A 26 -1.70 -48.42 23.48
N TYR A 27 -2.58 -47.44 23.26
CA TYR A 27 -2.52 -46.16 23.94
C TYR A 27 -3.75 -46.01 24.82
N TYR A 28 -3.50 -46.01 26.12
CA TYR A 28 -4.43 -45.72 27.20
C TYR A 28 -5.23 -44.43 26.94
N PRO A 29 -6.51 -44.36 27.34
CA PRO A 29 -7.29 -43.14 27.18
C PRO A 29 -6.76 -42.08 28.15
N MET A 30 -5.93 -41.16 27.65
CA MET A 30 -5.58 -39.96 28.38
C MET A 30 -6.79 -39.05 28.46
N ASN A 31 -7.36 -38.97 29.66
CA ASN A 31 -8.29 -37.95 30.10
C ASN A 31 -7.57 -36.57 30.08
N LYS A 32 -7.43 -35.96 28.90
CA LYS A 32 -6.92 -34.59 28.77
C LYS A 32 -8.08 -33.62 28.93
N LYS A 33 -8.14 -32.94 30.08
CA LYS A 33 -8.84 -31.65 30.20
C LYS A 33 -8.45 -30.79 29.00
N ILE A 34 -9.43 -30.41 28.18
CA ILE A 34 -9.24 -29.47 27.07
C ILE A 34 -8.76 -28.16 27.69
N LYS A 35 -7.46 -27.86 27.59
CA LYS A 35 -6.94 -26.52 27.86
C LYS A 35 -7.44 -25.65 26.72
N ASN A 36 -8.28 -24.66 27.02
CA ASN A 36 -8.56 -23.60 26.06
C ASN A 36 -7.24 -22.87 25.81
N VAL A 37 -6.73 -22.93 24.59
CA VAL A 37 -5.40 -22.39 24.23
C VAL A 37 -5.50 -20.89 23.94
N ASN A 38 -6.71 -20.38 23.71
CA ASN A 38 -6.97 -19.00 23.35
C ASN A 38 -7.08 -18.14 24.62
N SER A 39 -6.50 -16.94 24.60
CA SER A 39 -6.75 -15.96 25.65
C SER A 39 -8.22 -15.47 25.63
N PRO A 40 -8.76 -14.93 26.73
CA PRO A 40 -10.11 -14.35 26.74
C PRO A 40 -10.32 -13.25 25.69
N LEU A 41 -9.26 -12.58 25.26
CA LEU A 41 -9.32 -11.57 24.20
C LEU A 41 -9.48 -12.22 22.82
N GLU A 42 -8.72 -13.29 22.56
CA GLU A 42 -8.86 -14.08 21.33
C GLU A 42 -10.25 -14.70 21.24
N GLU A 43 -10.84 -15.17 22.34
CA GLU A 43 -12.23 -15.69 22.34
C GLU A 43 -13.24 -14.61 21.92
N ILE A 44 -13.12 -13.39 22.45
CA ILE A 44 -13.98 -12.24 22.07
C ILE A 44 -13.79 -11.91 20.59
N MET A 45 -12.54 -11.83 20.14
CA MET A 45 -12.21 -11.57 18.73
C MET A 45 -12.79 -12.66 17.82
N GLU A 46 -12.60 -13.93 18.17
CA GLU A 46 -13.06 -15.07 17.39
C GLU A 46 -14.58 -15.07 17.23
N GLN A 47 -15.32 -14.80 18.32
CA GLN A 47 -16.78 -14.67 18.26
C GLN A 47 -17.21 -13.49 17.37
N ALA A 48 -16.52 -12.37 17.45
CA ALA A 48 -16.81 -11.20 16.62
C ALA A 48 -16.55 -11.47 15.12
N LEU A 49 -15.42 -12.11 14.79
CA LEU A 49 -15.09 -12.53 13.42
C LEU A 49 -16.14 -13.51 12.87
N LYS A 50 -16.54 -14.51 13.65
CA LYS A 50 -17.63 -15.46 13.28
C LYS A 50 -18.93 -14.71 13.01
N LYS A 51 -19.32 -13.80 13.89
CA LYS A 51 -20.56 -13.02 13.75
C LYS A 51 -20.55 -12.11 12.52
N ALA A 52 -19.38 -11.57 12.16
CA ALA A 52 -19.19 -10.75 10.97
C ALA A 52 -19.07 -11.57 9.66
N GLY A 53 -18.98 -12.90 9.74
CA GLY A 53 -18.78 -13.76 8.56
C GLY A 53 -17.39 -13.62 7.93
N ILE A 54 -16.41 -13.11 8.67
CA ILE A 54 -15.04 -12.95 8.18
C ILE A 54 -14.33 -14.31 8.20
N LYS A 55 -13.66 -14.67 7.09
CA LYS A 55 -12.89 -15.92 6.99
C LYS A 55 -11.57 -15.76 7.73
N TYR A 56 -11.26 -16.70 8.62
CA TYR A 56 -10.01 -16.66 9.38
C TYR A 56 -9.47 -18.06 9.72
N LYS A 57 -8.21 -18.09 10.16
CA LYS A 57 -7.58 -19.24 10.83
C LYS A 57 -6.90 -18.77 12.11
N SER A 58 -7.30 -19.30 13.26
CA SER A 58 -6.67 -19.01 14.55
C SER A 58 -5.31 -19.69 14.69
N GLN A 59 -4.43 -19.10 15.49
CA GLN A 59 -3.14 -19.65 15.90
C GLN A 59 -2.33 -20.12 14.67
N TYR A 60 -2.18 -19.23 13.69
CA TYR A 60 -1.52 -19.52 12.42
C TYR A 60 0.00 -19.47 12.58
N THR A 61 0.65 -20.63 12.49
CA THR A 61 2.11 -20.72 12.51
C THR A 61 2.73 -20.32 11.17
N VAL A 62 3.61 -19.32 11.20
CA VAL A 62 4.46 -18.90 10.09
C VAL A 62 5.82 -19.59 10.19
N PHE A 63 6.23 -20.26 9.12
CA PHE A 63 7.49 -20.98 9.03
C PHE A 63 8.57 -20.12 8.38
N ASP A 64 9.83 -20.35 8.76
CA ASP A 64 10.95 -19.70 8.07
C ASP A 64 11.05 -20.21 6.61
N SER A 65 11.26 -19.29 5.67
CA SER A 65 11.42 -19.56 4.23
C SER A 65 12.65 -20.38 3.85
N ASN A 66 13.52 -20.73 4.81
CA ASN A 66 14.70 -21.54 4.54
C ASN A 66 14.30 -22.98 4.21
N LYS A 67 14.31 -23.30 2.90
CA LYS A 67 13.77 -24.53 2.28
C LYS A 67 14.25 -25.86 2.88
N SER A 68 15.32 -25.86 3.68
CA SER A 68 15.90 -27.05 4.29
C SER A 68 15.40 -27.37 5.71
N LYS A 69 14.70 -26.44 6.38
CA LYS A 69 14.18 -26.66 7.75
C LYS A 69 12.82 -25.97 7.93
N TRP A 70 11.76 -26.77 8.07
CA TRP A 70 10.41 -26.32 8.45
C TRP A 70 10.37 -25.88 9.92
N ASN A 71 11.10 -24.81 10.24
CA ASN A 71 11.14 -24.26 11.60
C ASN A 71 10.00 -23.25 11.76
N ALA A 72 9.04 -23.57 12.64
CA ALA A 72 8.04 -22.63 13.10
C ALA A 72 8.74 -21.42 13.73
N LYS A 73 8.45 -20.20 13.24
CA LYS A 73 9.10 -18.98 13.70
C LYS A 73 8.19 -18.15 14.59
N TYR A 74 6.97 -17.89 14.12
CA TYR A 74 5.96 -17.12 14.85
C TYR A 74 4.60 -17.80 14.73
N THR A 75 3.75 -17.61 15.74
CA THR A 75 2.33 -17.95 15.67
C THR A 75 1.56 -16.67 15.77
N LEU A 76 0.71 -16.41 14.77
CA LEU A 76 -0.21 -15.30 14.71
C LEU A 76 -1.50 -15.69 15.42
N ASP A 77 -2.10 -14.80 16.20
CA ASP A 77 -3.37 -15.11 16.86
C ASP A 77 -4.47 -15.42 15.84
N PHE A 78 -4.56 -14.62 14.77
CA PHE A 78 -5.46 -14.86 13.65
C PHE A 78 -4.79 -14.52 12.32
N LEU A 79 -5.00 -15.38 11.32
CA LEU A 79 -4.81 -15.06 9.92
C LEU A 79 -6.18 -14.82 9.29
N ILE A 80 -6.42 -13.59 8.83
CA ILE A 80 -7.63 -13.18 8.14
C ILE A 80 -7.46 -13.34 6.63
N TYR A 81 -8.50 -13.84 5.97
CA TYR A 81 -8.54 -14.03 4.52
C TYR A 81 -9.55 -13.08 3.89
N GLY A 82 -9.08 -12.28 2.94
CA GLY A 82 -9.92 -11.67 1.93
C GLY A 82 -10.18 -12.63 0.76
N GLU A 83 -10.69 -12.10 -0.35
CA GLU A 83 -10.76 -12.85 -1.61
C GLU A 83 -9.37 -13.08 -2.21
N TYR A 84 -8.48 -12.09 -2.07
CA TYR A 84 -7.12 -12.08 -2.65
C TYR A 84 -6.02 -11.82 -1.62
N CYS A 85 -6.34 -11.20 -0.47
CA CYS A 85 -5.36 -10.78 0.52
C CYS A 85 -5.29 -11.69 1.75
N ARG A 86 -4.17 -11.59 2.47
CA ARG A 86 -3.91 -12.28 3.75
C ARG A 86 -3.41 -11.28 4.77
N ILE A 87 -4.16 -11.09 5.86
CA ILE A 87 -3.85 -10.10 6.89
C ILE A 87 -3.62 -10.82 8.21
N ALA A 88 -2.49 -10.54 8.85
CA ALA A 88 -2.22 -11.00 10.21
C ALA A 88 -2.97 -10.12 11.22
N VAL A 89 -3.61 -10.72 12.21
CA VAL A 89 -4.26 -10.02 13.32
C VAL A 89 -3.73 -10.58 14.64
N GLU A 90 -3.22 -9.70 15.49
CA GLU A 90 -2.70 -10.03 16.83
C GLU A 90 -3.53 -9.32 17.91
N CYS A 91 -3.80 -10.03 19.00
CA CYS A 91 -4.56 -9.59 20.17
C CYS A 91 -3.59 -9.27 21.31
N ASP A 92 -3.05 -8.05 21.31
CA ASP A 92 -2.05 -7.64 22.30
C ASP A 92 -2.71 -7.41 23.68
N GLY A 93 -2.28 -8.18 24.67
CA GLY A 93 -2.61 -7.93 26.07
C GLY A 93 -1.93 -6.64 26.57
N ASN A 94 -2.64 -5.81 27.34
CA ASN A 94 -2.11 -4.53 27.88
C ASN A 94 -0.83 -4.65 28.74
N THR A 95 -0.45 -5.87 29.13
CA THR A 95 0.65 -6.16 30.08
C THR A 95 1.99 -6.52 29.44
N TYR A 96 2.07 -6.67 28.12
CA TYR A 96 3.32 -6.94 27.41
C TYR A 96 3.53 -5.87 26.31
N HIS A 97 4.78 -5.48 26.04
CA HIS A 97 5.22 -4.56 24.96
C HIS A 97 5.34 -3.05 25.26
N SER A 98 5.44 -2.62 26.52
CA SER A 98 5.68 -1.19 26.83
C SER A 98 7.15 -0.75 26.75
N SER A 99 8.11 -1.68 26.81
CA SER A 99 9.54 -1.35 26.67
C SER A 99 9.93 -1.00 25.22
N LYS A 100 10.99 -0.20 25.07
CA LYS A 100 11.48 0.23 23.75
C LYS A 100 11.98 -0.96 22.93
N GLU A 101 12.58 -1.94 23.59
CA GLU A 101 13.12 -3.17 23.02
C GLU A 101 12.01 -4.06 22.48
N ALA A 102 10.88 -4.17 23.21
CA ALA A 102 9.73 -4.95 22.76
C ALA A 102 9.09 -4.34 21.50
N LYS A 103 8.92 -3.02 21.44
CA LYS A 103 8.41 -2.31 20.26
C LYS A 103 9.30 -2.50 19.03
N GLN A 104 10.62 -2.46 19.22
CA GLN A 104 11.57 -2.73 18.14
C GLN A 104 11.44 -4.17 17.64
N HIS A 105 11.38 -5.14 18.56
CA HIS A 105 11.19 -6.55 18.22
C HIS A 105 9.88 -6.79 17.45
N ASP A 106 8.78 -6.17 17.88
CA ASP A 106 7.49 -6.24 17.17
C ASP A 106 7.55 -5.62 15.77
N THR A 107 8.23 -4.48 15.63
CA THR A 107 8.43 -3.87 14.30
C THR A 107 9.21 -4.80 13.37
N TYR A 108 10.28 -5.43 13.86
CA TYR A 108 11.03 -6.40 13.08
C TYR A 108 10.20 -7.63 12.72
N ARG A 109 9.38 -8.13 13.65
CA ARG A 109 8.44 -9.22 13.41
C ARG A 109 7.43 -8.86 12.32
N ASP A 110 6.82 -7.68 12.40
CA ASP A 110 5.80 -7.23 11.45
C ASP A 110 6.40 -7.05 10.05
N MET A 111 7.59 -6.44 9.96
CA MET A 111 8.34 -6.35 8.70
C MET A 111 8.68 -7.74 8.12
N TRP A 112 9.07 -8.69 8.97
CA TRP A 112 9.39 -10.04 8.55
C TRP A 112 8.15 -10.79 8.07
N ILE A 113 7.01 -10.67 8.76
CA ILE A 113 5.73 -11.24 8.35
C ILE A 113 5.31 -10.69 6.98
N ASN A 114 5.36 -9.37 6.79
CA ASN A 114 5.07 -8.74 5.50
C ASN A 114 5.98 -9.27 4.38
N TYR A 115 7.27 -9.52 4.69
CA TYR A 115 8.21 -10.13 3.76
C TYR A 115 7.85 -11.57 3.38
N GLN A 116 7.19 -12.33 4.26
CA GLN A 116 6.68 -13.68 3.98
C GLN A 116 5.39 -13.69 3.12
N GLY A 117 4.96 -12.52 2.63
CA GLY A 117 3.85 -12.40 1.67
C GLY A 117 2.48 -12.19 2.30
N PHE A 118 2.44 -11.74 3.56
CA PHE A 118 1.25 -11.17 4.17
C PHE A 118 1.13 -9.69 3.75
N ASP A 119 -0.10 -9.19 3.67
CA ASP A 119 -0.38 -7.86 3.13
C ASP A 119 -0.34 -6.77 4.20
N ASP A 120 -0.68 -7.13 5.44
CA ASP A 120 -0.60 -6.27 6.61
C ASP A 120 -0.59 -7.08 7.91
N THR A 121 -0.21 -6.40 9.00
CA THR A 121 -0.31 -6.90 10.37
C THR A 121 -1.06 -5.88 11.23
N LEU A 122 -2.27 -6.24 11.67
CA LEU A 122 -3.09 -5.42 12.56
C LEU A 122 -2.96 -5.89 13.99
N ARG A 123 -2.70 -4.97 14.90
CA ARG A 123 -2.54 -5.26 16.34
C ARG A 123 -3.61 -4.53 17.13
N PHE A 124 -4.37 -5.26 17.95
CA PHE A 124 -5.45 -4.71 18.76
C PHE A 124 -5.19 -4.95 20.24
N ASN A 125 -5.16 -3.87 21.01
CA ASN A 125 -4.98 -3.96 22.45
C ASN A 125 -6.26 -4.40 23.18
N THR A 126 -6.12 -4.71 24.47
CA THR A 126 -7.22 -5.18 25.33
C THR A 126 -8.41 -4.20 25.34
N GLU A 127 -8.14 -2.88 25.38
CA GLU A 127 -9.20 -1.86 25.44
C GLU A 127 -10.04 -1.83 24.17
N LYS A 128 -9.40 -1.86 23.00
CA LYS A 128 -10.11 -1.92 21.71
C LYS A 128 -10.97 -3.17 21.62
N ILE A 129 -10.42 -4.34 21.98
CA ILE A 129 -11.15 -5.61 21.88
C ILE A 129 -12.33 -5.65 22.86
N LYS A 130 -12.15 -5.25 24.12
CA LYS A 130 -13.21 -5.35 25.14
C LYS A 130 -14.30 -4.29 24.98
N TYR A 131 -13.92 -3.06 24.66
CA TYR A 131 -14.85 -1.92 24.73
C TYR A 131 -15.28 -1.40 23.36
N ASN A 132 -14.61 -1.79 22.28
CA ASN A 132 -14.95 -1.35 20.93
C ASN A 132 -14.72 -2.44 19.87
N ILE A 133 -15.21 -3.65 20.14
CA ILE A 133 -15.07 -4.77 19.20
C ILE A 133 -15.69 -4.48 17.83
N ALA A 134 -16.77 -3.70 17.79
CA ALA A 134 -17.39 -3.28 16.53
C ALA A 134 -16.47 -2.36 15.70
N GLY A 135 -15.71 -1.48 16.35
CA GLY A 135 -14.69 -0.67 15.68
C GLY A 135 -13.53 -1.52 15.15
N VAL A 136 -13.08 -2.50 15.94
CA VAL A 136 -12.04 -3.47 15.55
C VAL A 136 -12.45 -4.24 14.29
N ILE A 137 -13.67 -4.78 14.25
CA ILE A 137 -14.17 -5.49 13.07
C ILE A 137 -14.23 -4.57 11.84
N LYS A 138 -14.68 -3.31 12.00
CA LYS A 138 -14.66 -2.33 10.90
C LYS A 138 -13.25 -2.02 10.40
N GLU A 139 -12.26 -1.93 11.29
CA GLU A 139 -10.85 -1.74 10.91
C GLU A 139 -10.36 -2.94 10.08
N ILE A 140 -10.71 -4.18 10.47
CA ILE A 140 -10.37 -5.40 9.73
C ILE A 140 -11.06 -5.42 8.36
N GLU A 141 -12.36 -5.15 8.27
CA GLU A 141 -13.11 -5.11 7.00
C GLU A 141 -12.56 -4.04 6.03
N ALA A 142 -12.21 -2.87 6.55
CA ALA A 142 -11.59 -1.82 5.75
C ALA A 142 -10.22 -2.25 5.21
N ALA A 143 -9.41 -2.91 6.05
CA ALA A 143 -8.13 -3.46 5.62
C ALA A 143 -8.31 -4.53 4.53
N ILE A 144 -9.21 -5.49 4.72
CA ILE A 144 -9.55 -6.51 3.70
C ILE A 144 -9.90 -5.81 2.37
N THR A 145 -10.82 -4.84 2.41
CA THR A 145 -11.27 -4.12 1.20
C THR A 145 -10.12 -3.44 0.47
N VAL A 146 -9.21 -2.78 1.20
CA VAL A 146 -8.07 -2.08 0.61
C VAL A 146 -7.07 -3.06 0.01
N TYR A 147 -6.71 -4.12 0.74
CA TYR A 147 -5.69 -5.05 0.31
C TYR A 147 -6.18 -6.05 -0.74
N ASP A 148 -7.45 -6.45 -0.71
CA ASP A 148 -8.06 -7.24 -1.78
C ASP A 148 -8.01 -6.48 -3.09
N LYS A 149 -8.43 -5.20 -3.13
CA LYS A 149 -8.33 -4.38 -4.35
C LYS A 149 -6.89 -4.27 -4.87
N LYS A 150 -5.93 -4.07 -3.96
CA LYS A 150 -4.50 -4.01 -4.34
C LYS A 150 -4.00 -5.35 -4.90
N ARG A 151 -4.37 -6.46 -4.27
CA ARG A 151 -3.96 -7.81 -4.68
C ARG A 151 -4.65 -8.25 -5.96
N GLU A 152 -5.94 -7.98 -6.12
CA GLU A 152 -6.70 -8.22 -7.33
C GLU A 152 -6.08 -7.45 -8.51
N ALA A 153 -5.82 -6.15 -8.36
CA ALA A 153 -5.16 -5.36 -9.40
C ALA A 153 -3.78 -5.92 -9.75
N ARG A 154 -3.02 -6.35 -8.74
CA ARG A 154 -1.73 -7.02 -8.96
C ARG A 154 -1.87 -8.35 -9.69
N GLN A 155 -2.80 -9.20 -9.29
CA GLN A 155 -3.07 -10.48 -9.96
C GLN A 155 -3.52 -10.26 -11.41
N LYS A 156 -4.31 -9.23 -11.70
CA LYS A 156 -4.68 -8.87 -13.08
C LYS A 156 -3.49 -8.45 -13.95
N ARG A 157 -2.44 -7.86 -13.34
CA ARG A 157 -1.17 -7.57 -14.01
C ARG A 157 -0.29 -8.81 -14.20
N GLU A 158 -0.24 -9.68 -13.19
CA GLU A 158 0.61 -10.88 -13.18
C GLU A 158 0.02 -12.01 -14.04
N ASN A 159 -1.31 -12.15 -14.04
CA ASN A 159 -2.03 -13.18 -14.76
C ASN A 159 -2.04 -12.86 -16.25
N PHE A 160 -1.08 -13.43 -16.96
CA PHE A 160 -0.92 -13.26 -18.39
C PHE A 160 -1.27 -14.56 -19.13
N ASN A 161 -2.36 -14.53 -19.88
CA ASN A 161 -2.80 -15.63 -20.73
C ASN A 161 -2.58 -15.27 -22.20
N ILE A 162 -1.79 -16.09 -22.89
CA ILE A 162 -1.45 -15.90 -24.31
C ILE A 162 -2.69 -15.89 -25.20
N GLN A 163 -3.73 -16.65 -24.82
CA GLN A 163 -4.97 -16.74 -25.60
C GLN A 163 -5.80 -15.46 -25.52
N ASP A 164 -5.61 -14.67 -24.46
CA ASP A 164 -6.38 -13.46 -24.19
C ASP A 164 -5.68 -12.20 -24.72
N ILE A 165 -4.58 -12.35 -25.46
CA ILE A 165 -3.88 -11.22 -26.07
C ILE A 165 -4.76 -10.59 -27.16
N PRO A 166 -5.09 -9.29 -27.05
CA PRO A 166 -5.95 -8.63 -28.01
C PRO A 166 -5.31 -8.54 -29.39
N LEU A 167 -6.13 -8.37 -30.43
CA LEU A 167 -5.63 -8.16 -31.80
C LEU A 167 -5.00 -6.76 -31.96
N PHE A 168 -5.50 -5.78 -31.22
CA PHE A 168 -4.97 -4.41 -31.16
C PHE A 168 -5.03 -3.89 -29.72
N VAL A 169 -4.06 -3.07 -29.34
CA VAL A 169 -4.08 -2.36 -28.04
C VAL A 169 -5.16 -1.29 -28.05
N GLN A 170 -6.10 -1.34 -27.11
CA GLN A 170 -7.09 -0.28 -26.98
C GLN A 170 -6.48 0.97 -26.33
N LYS A 171 -6.98 2.14 -26.74
CA LYS A 171 -6.56 3.44 -26.18
C LYS A 171 -6.66 3.47 -24.65
N THR A 172 -7.80 3.02 -24.10
CA THR A 172 -8.06 3.02 -22.66
C THR A 172 -7.06 2.15 -21.89
N ASP A 173 -6.68 1.00 -22.45
CA ASP A 173 -5.71 0.10 -21.81
C ASP A 173 -4.31 0.73 -21.82
N ALA A 174 -3.93 1.35 -22.95
CA ALA A 174 -2.66 2.06 -23.07
C ALA A 174 -2.57 3.25 -22.09
N GLU A 175 -3.65 4.01 -21.93
CA GLU A 175 -3.74 5.12 -20.97
C GLU A 175 -3.60 4.62 -19.52
N ASN A 176 -4.27 3.52 -19.17
CA ASN A 176 -4.18 2.93 -17.83
C ASN A 176 -2.77 2.43 -17.52
N ILE A 177 -2.15 1.66 -18.43
CA ILE A 177 -0.79 1.16 -18.28
C ILE A 177 0.19 2.33 -18.17
N LEU A 178 0.04 3.35 -19.03
CA LEU A 178 0.89 4.54 -18.99
C LEU A 178 0.75 5.28 -17.66
N LYS A 179 -0.47 5.52 -17.19
CA LYS A 179 -0.74 6.21 -15.92
C LYS A 179 -0.05 5.49 -14.75
N GLU A 180 -0.10 4.16 -14.73
CA GLU A 180 0.54 3.35 -13.69
C GLU A 180 2.07 3.36 -13.75
N LEU A 181 2.69 3.49 -14.93
CA LEU A 181 4.14 3.43 -15.09
C LEU A 181 4.82 4.82 -15.13
N SER A 182 4.05 5.88 -15.35
CA SER A 182 4.60 7.21 -15.61
C SER A 182 5.43 7.77 -14.45
N THR A 183 4.95 7.65 -13.21
CA THR A 183 5.67 8.18 -12.04
C THR A 183 7.01 7.49 -11.87
N GLU A 184 7.01 6.18 -11.99
CA GLU A 184 8.16 5.30 -11.83
C GLU A 184 9.20 5.59 -12.92
N PHE A 185 8.77 5.76 -14.17
CA PHE A 185 9.65 6.09 -15.27
C PHE A 185 10.25 7.49 -15.11
N GLN A 186 9.42 8.49 -14.81
CA GLN A 186 9.86 9.87 -14.58
C GLN A 186 10.87 9.97 -13.43
N SER A 187 10.52 9.41 -12.26
CA SER A 187 11.37 9.46 -11.07
C SER A 187 12.70 8.74 -11.29
N THR A 188 12.68 7.59 -11.97
CA THR A 188 13.90 6.87 -12.35
C THR A 188 14.80 7.72 -13.24
N CYS A 189 14.22 8.35 -14.28
CA CYS A 189 14.95 9.23 -15.18
C CYS A 189 15.55 10.45 -14.46
N GLN A 190 14.75 11.15 -13.66
CA GLN A 190 15.19 12.33 -12.90
C GLN A 190 16.32 11.98 -11.93
N TYR A 191 16.14 10.92 -11.13
CA TYR A 191 17.16 10.46 -10.20
C TYR A 191 18.47 10.14 -10.93
N MET A 192 18.40 9.42 -12.06
CA MET A 192 19.58 9.06 -12.85
C MET A 192 20.31 10.27 -13.45
N HIS A 193 19.58 11.31 -13.88
CA HIS A 193 20.18 12.55 -14.36
C HIS A 193 20.94 13.32 -13.28
N THR A 194 20.49 13.24 -12.02
CA THR A 194 21.20 13.88 -10.90
C THR A 194 22.43 13.09 -10.46
N GLN A 195 22.37 11.75 -10.46
CA GLN A 195 23.41 10.91 -9.86
C GLN A 195 24.47 10.41 -10.83
N ILE A 196 24.12 10.19 -12.10
CA ILE A 196 25.03 9.57 -13.07
C ILE A 196 25.42 10.59 -14.13
N LYS A 197 26.69 11.04 -14.14
CA LYS A 197 27.19 11.98 -15.15
C LYS A 197 27.60 11.30 -16.48
N VAL A 198 27.87 10.00 -16.45
CA VAL A 198 28.42 9.25 -17.59
C VAL A 198 27.33 8.68 -18.48
N LEU A 199 27.19 9.24 -19.69
CA LEU A 199 26.09 8.96 -20.63
C LEU A 199 25.92 7.46 -20.99
N HIS A 200 27.00 6.75 -21.31
CA HIS A 200 26.92 5.35 -21.73
C HIS A 200 26.49 4.39 -20.61
N ARG A 201 26.69 4.78 -19.34
CA ARG A 201 26.22 3.99 -18.19
C ARG A 201 24.73 4.24 -17.93
N LYS A 202 24.23 5.46 -18.19
CA LYS A 202 22.83 5.84 -17.90
C LYS A 202 21.80 4.85 -18.46
N LYS A 203 21.93 4.44 -19.72
CA LYS A 203 20.99 3.49 -20.37
C LYS A 203 20.83 2.19 -19.58
N ALA A 204 21.93 1.52 -19.26
CA ALA A 204 21.90 0.24 -18.56
C ALA A 204 21.33 0.37 -17.14
N PHE A 205 21.64 1.47 -16.44
CA PHE A 205 21.11 1.73 -15.10
C PHE A 205 19.61 2.06 -15.12
N ILE A 206 19.15 2.91 -16.05
CA ILE A 206 17.73 3.21 -16.25
C ILE A 206 16.96 1.91 -16.52
N LEU A 207 17.44 1.11 -17.48
CA LEU A 207 16.80 -0.15 -17.84
C LEU A 207 16.67 -1.10 -16.64
N LYS A 208 17.76 -1.32 -15.91
CA LYS A 208 17.77 -2.19 -14.72
C LYS A 208 16.83 -1.69 -13.62
N SER A 209 16.74 -0.37 -13.45
CA SER A 209 15.91 0.26 -12.42
C SER A 209 14.43 0.14 -12.79
N ILE A 210 14.07 0.46 -14.03
CA ILE A 210 12.71 0.29 -14.56
C ILE A 210 12.29 -1.18 -14.52
N GLN A 211 13.15 -2.09 -14.96
CA GLN A 211 12.89 -3.54 -14.92
C GLN A 211 12.55 -4.01 -13.49
N LYS A 212 13.33 -3.59 -12.50
CA LYS A 212 13.08 -3.91 -11.09
C LYS A 212 11.71 -3.40 -10.64
N VAL A 213 11.34 -2.20 -11.06
CA VAL A 213 10.08 -1.56 -10.66
C VAL A 213 8.87 -2.24 -11.31
N ILE A 214 8.93 -2.51 -12.61
CA ILE A 214 7.89 -3.23 -13.37
C ILE A 214 7.60 -4.58 -12.71
N PHE A 215 8.62 -5.42 -12.49
CA PHE A 215 8.37 -6.75 -11.92
C PHE A 215 8.02 -6.71 -10.42
N LYS A 216 8.49 -5.71 -9.67
CA LYS A 216 8.05 -5.51 -8.27
C LYS A 216 6.56 -5.16 -8.19
N ASN A 217 6.03 -4.44 -9.18
CA ASN A 217 4.62 -4.04 -9.25
C ASN A 217 3.69 -5.15 -9.79
N GLY A 218 4.24 -6.33 -10.07
CA GLY A 218 3.48 -7.50 -10.51
C GLY A 218 3.13 -7.47 -11.99
N TYR A 219 3.89 -6.79 -12.84
CA TYR A 219 3.75 -6.99 -14.28
C TYR A 219 4.35 -8.36 -14.66
N ALA A 220 3.71 -9.05 -15.60
CA ALA A 220 4.11 -10.41 -15.96
C ALA A 220 5.47 -10.43 -16.68
N ASP A 221 6.38 -11.30 -16.26
CA ASP A 221 7.58 -11.60 -17.04
C ASP A 221 7.23 -12.57 -18.17
N ILE A 222 7.03 -12.01 -19.36
CA ILE A 222 6.66 -12.74 -20.56
C ILE A 222 7.87 -13.01 -21.48
N SER A 223 9.09 -12.88 -20.96
CA SER A 223 10.32 -13.15 -21.71
C SER A 223 10.32 -14.56 -22.32
N TYR A 224 9.67 -15.52 -21.67
CA TYR A 224 9.58 -16.90 -22.13
C TYR A 224 8.38 -17.19 -23.05
N LEU A 225 7.36 -16.31 -23.11
CA LEU A 225 6.20 -16.47 -24.03
C LEU A 225 6.57 -16.37 -25.51
N SER A 226 7.75 -15.85 -25.79
CA SER A 226 8.34 -15.79 -27.12
C SER A 226 8.54 -17.16 -27.79
N SER A 227 8.45 -18.29 -27.07
CA SER A 227 8.43 -19.64 -27.64
C SER A 227 7.06 -20.07 -28.20
N THR A 228 6.04 -19.21 -28.10
CA THR A 228 4.69 -19.49 -28.60
C THR A 228 4.57 -19.13 -30.09
N PHE A 229 3.82 -19.94 -30.84
CA PHE A 229 3.63 -19.78 -32.30
C PHE A 229 3.25 -18.35 -32.73
N ARG A 230 2.47 -17.62 -31.93
CA ARG A 230 2.01 -16.25 -32.23
C ARG A 230 3.13 -15.20 -32.18
N TYR A 231 4.15 -15.40 -31.34
CA TYR A 231 5.25 -14.44 -31.14
C TYR A 231 6.64 -15.03 -31.29
N ASN A 232 6.79 -16.14 -32.01
CA ASN A 232 8.09 -16.73 -32.34
C ASN A 232 9.08 -15.71 -32.95
N TYR A 233 8.56 -14.69 -33.64
CA TYR A 233 9.39 -13.62 -34.19
C TYR A 233 9.98 -12.70 -33.10
N ILE A 234 9.28 -12.46 -31.98
CA ILE A 234 9.80 -11.69 -30.85
C ILE A 234 11.04 -12.39 -30.26
N ASN A 235 11.06 -13.72 -30.29
CA ASN A 235 12.21 -14.52 -29.87
C ASN A 235 13.46 -14.19 -30.70
N LEU A 236 13.31 -14.04 -32.02
CA LEU A 236 14.38 -13.61 -32.93
C LEU A 236 14.82 -12.17 -32.66
N LEU A 237 13.92 -11.33 -32.15
CA LEU A 237 14.14 -9.92 -31.87
C LEU A 237 14.60 -9.63 -30.43
N LYS A 238 14.69 -10.64 -29.55
CA LYS A 238 15.09 -10.48 -28.13
C LYS A 238 16.40 -9.71 -27.94
N LYS A 239 17.36 -9.87 -28.85
CA LYS A 239 18.64 -9.14 -28.80
C LYS A 239 18.47 -7.63 -29.02
N HIS A 240 17.37 -7.21 -29.64
CA HIS A 240 17.06 -5.83 -29.99
C HIS A 240 16.01 -5.20 -29.06
N ILE A 241 15.35 -5.99 -28.20
CA ILE A 241 14.30 -5.51 -27.28
C ILE A 241 14.90 -5.36 -25.87
N PRO A 242 15.06 -4.13 -25.35
CA PRO A 242 15.69 -3.92 -24.04
C PRO A 242 14.89 -4.52 -22.87
N LEU A 243 13.57 -4.46 -22.92
CA LEU A 243 12.69 -5.05 -21.91
C LEU A 243 11.35 -5.45 -22.52
N PHE A 244 10.87 -6.63 -22.13
CA PHE A 244 9.59 -7.20 -22.57
C PHE A 244 8.81 -7.68 -21.33
N PHE A 245 7.56 -7.26 -21.20
CA PHE A 245 6.70 -7.57 -20.05
C PHE A 245 5.22 -7.57 -20.46
N GLY A 246 4.37 -8.22 -19.66
CA GLY A 246 2.93 -8.25 -19.86
C GLY A 246 2.20 -7.34 -18.89
N ALA A 247 1.19 -6.64 -19.38
CA ALA A 247 0.31 -5.79 -18.58
C ALA A 247 -1.14 -6.05 -18.99
N TYR A 248 -1.98 -6.61 -18.11
CA TYR A 248 -3.40 -6.86 -18.42
C TYR A 248 -3.59 -7.65 -19.74
N ASN A 249 -2.86 -8.75 -19.93
CA ASN A 249 -2.78 -9.53 -21.18
C ASN A 249 -2.25 -8.79 -22.43
N ILE A 250 -1.77 -7.55 -22.28
CA ILE A 250 -1.15 -6.80 -23.38
C ILE A 250 0.38 -6.97 -23.31
N PRO A 251 1.02 -7.56 -24.34
CA PRO A 251 2.46 -7.54 -24.46
C PRO A 251 2.99 -6.11 -24.58
N CYS A 252 3.99 -5.77 -23.79
CA CYS A 252 4.61 -4.45 -23.75
C CYS A 252 6.11 -4.57 -24.01
N VAL A 253 6.64 -3.75 -24.91
CA VAL A 253 8.10 -3.60 -25.13
C VAL A 253 8.53 -2.20 -24.73
N LEU A 254 9.69 -2.10 -24.08
CA LEU A 254 10.29 -0.81 -23.71
C LEU A 254 11.63 -0.64 -24.41
N PHE A 255 11.73 0.41 -25.21
CA PHE A 255 12.97 0.90 -25.81
C PHE A 255 13.51 2.07 -24.99
N VAL A 256 14.74 1.95 -24.49
CA VAL A 256 15.46 3.04 -23.83
C VAL A 256 16.53 3.55 -24.78
N VAL A 257 16.35 4.77 -25.29
CA VAL A 257 17.20 5.39 -26.32
C VAL A 257 17.76 6.72 -25.83
N ASP A 258 18.98 7.02 -26.23
CA ASP A 258 19.63 8.31 -25.98
C ASP A 258 18.97 9.43 -26.81
N THR A 259 18.70 9.15 -28.09
CA THR A 259 18.06 10.08 -29.02
C THR A 259 17.01 9.39 -29.88
N LEU A 260 16.10 10.17 -30.47
CA LEU A 260 15.13 9.63 -31.43
C LEU A 260 15.77 9.14 -32.75
N LYS A 261 17.04 9.50 -33.04
CA LYS A 261 17.75 9.01 -34.23
C LYS A 261 18.28 7.59 -34.07
N SER A 262 18.51 7.14 -32.85
CA SER A 262 19.13 5.83 -32.56
C SER A 262 18.12 4.71 -32.41
N ILE A 263 16.84 5.00 -32.65
CA ILE A 263 15.77 4.02 -32.56
C ILE A 263 15.80 3.10 -33.78
N ASP A 264 15.95 1.81 -33.51
CA ASP A 264 15.84 0.74 -34.50
C ASP A 264 14.80 -0.25 -34.01
N ILE A 265 13.57 -0.13 -34.53
CA ILE A 265 12.47 -1.05 -34.24
C ILE A 265 12.27 -1.94 -35.46
N PRO A 266 12.46 -3.26 -35.33
CA PRO A 266 12.24 -4.19 -36.43
C PRO A 266 10.84 -4.04 -37.03
N SER A 267 10.74 -3.99 -38.37
CA SER A 267 9.50 -3.65 -39.07
C SER A 267 8.30 -4.51 -38.67
N LYS A 268 8.53 -5.81 -38.43
CA LYS A 268 7.49 -6.74 -37.96
C LYS A 268 6.93 -6.35 -36.59
N LEU A 269 7.78 -5.94 -35.66
CA LEU A 269 7.36 -5.45 -34.35
C LEU A 269 6.71 -4.06 -34.49
N ALA A 270 7.26 -3.18 -35.32
CA ALA A 270 6.73 -1.83 -35.54
C ALA A 270 5.28 -1.84 -35.99
N GLN A 271 4.89 -2.79 -36.85
CA GLN A 271 3.54 -2.92 -37.39
C GLN A 271 2.58 -3.74 -36.53
N ASP A 272 3.06 -4.45 -35.51
CA ASP A 272 2.22 -5.34 -34.70
C ASP A 272 1.35 -4.55 -33.72
N GLN A 273 0.07 -4.38 -34.02
CA GLN A 273 -0.87 -3.61 -33.20
C GLN A 273 -1.22 -4.26 -31.86
N SER A 274 -0.91 -5.55 -31.66
CA SER A 274 -1.20 -6.25 -30.41
C SER A 274 -0.18 -5.97 -29.31
N VAL A 275 0.96 -5.36 -29.66
CA VAL A 275 2.07 -5.07 -28.74
C VAL A 275 2.13 -3.58 -28.44
N LEU A 276 2.09 -3.17 -27.18
CA LEU A 276 2.30 -1.77 -26.80
C LEU A 276 3.80 -1.46 -26.76
N LYS A 277 4.24 -0.42 -27.50
CA LYS A 277 5.65 0.01 -27.52
C LYS A 277 5.83 1.30 -26.73
N PHE A 278 6.62 1.24 -25.67
CA PHE A 278 7.13 2.41 -24.99
C PHE A 278 8.50 2.78 -25.54
N ILE A 279 8.69 4.06 -25.90
CA ILE A 279 9.95 4.60 -26.38
C ILE A 279 10.38 5.70 -25.41
N LEU A 280 11.30 5.38 -24.50
CA LEU A 280 11.81 6.31 -23.49
C LEU A 280 13.10 6.96 -23.98
N VAL A 281 13.03 8.25 -24.30
CA VAL A 281 14.18 9.07 -24.69
C VAL A 281 14.78 9.68 -23.43
N TYR A 282 16.00 9.26 -23.05
CA TYR A 282 16.58 9.67 -21.78
C TYR A 282 17.61 10.79 -21.87
N ASP A 283 18.14 11.15 -23.04
CA ASP A 283 19.20 12.17 -23.15
C ASP A 283 18.81 13.39 -24.00
N SER A 284 18.56 13.21 -25.30
CA SER A 284 18.23 14.32 -26.20
C SER A 284 17.04 14.00 -27.10
N LEU A 285 16.06 14.91 -27.11
CA LEU A 285 14.93 14.87 -28.05
C LEU A 285 15.31 15.30 -29.49
N LYS A 286 16.60 15.58 -29.76
CA LYS A 286 17.05 15.99 -31.10
C LYS A 286 17.02 14.80 -32.06
N GLY A 287 16.35 14.96 -33.19
CA GLY A 287 16.32 13.96 -34.27
C GLY A 287 15.04 14.00 -35.09
N HIS A 288 15.12 13.55 -36.34
CA HIS A 288 13.93 13.22 -37.12
C HIS A 288 13.60 11.75 -36.87
N PHE A 289 12.40 11.52 -36.37
CA PHE A 289 11.79 10.20 -36.27
C PHE A 289 10.40 10.28 -36.89
N THR A 290 10.10 9.37 -37.80
CA THR A 290 8.80 9.29 -38.48
C THR A 290 7.96 8.20 -37.83
N SER A 291 7.11 8.59 -36.89
CA SER A 291 6.27 7.68 -36.13
C SER A 291 5.16 7.00 -36.94
N HIS A 292 4.82 7.51 -38.12
CA HIS A 292 3.79 6.98 -39.04
C HIS A 292 3.93 5.48 -39.36
N ASN A 293 5.13 4.93 -39.25
CA ASN A 293 5.44 3.53 -39.53
C ASN A 293 5.41 2.62 -38.29
N ILE A 294 5.06 3.15 -37.13
CA ILE A 294 4.94 2.39 -35.89
C ILE A 294 3.48 2.44 -35.43
N LYS A 295 2.96 1.28 -34.99
CA LYS A 295 1.62 1.15 -34.45
C LYS A 295 1.64 0.78 -32.98
N SER A 296 0.66 1.30 -32.24
CA SER A 296 0.46 1.07 -30.82
C SER A 296 1.68 1.50 -29.99
N TYR A 297 2.08 2.76 -30.12
CA TYR A 297 3.28 3.32 -29.50
C TYR A 297 2.99 4.53 -28.61
N ILE A 298 3.91 4.75 -27.65
CA ILE A 298 3.95 5.93 -26.80
C ILE A 298 5.42 6.35 -26.67
N ILE A 299 5.72 7.59 -27.07
CA ILE A 299 7.05 8.21 -26.91
C ILE A 299 7.07 9.02 -25.62
N LEU A 300 8.03 8.73 -24.76
CA LEU A 300 8.22 9.32 -23.44
C LEU A 300 9.50 10.14 -23.37
N ASN A 301 9.40 11.31 -22.78
CA ASN A 301 10.51 12.21 -22.48
C ASN A 301 11.06 11.96 -21.08
N GLY A 302 12.14 11.20 -21.00
CA GLY A 302 12.90 10.94 -19.78
C GLY A 302 14.04 11.93 -19.54
N THR A 303 14.03 13.12 -20.16
CA THR A 303 15.06 14.15 -19.91
C THR A 303 14.78 14.92 -18.62
N ASN A 304 15.72 15.74 -18.17
CA ASN A 304 15.56 16.60 -16.99
C ASN A 304 14.52 17.72 -17.16
N LYS A 305 13.99 17.94 -18.37
CA LYS A 305 12.95 18.94 -18.66
C LYS A 305 11.58 18.25 -18.69
N ALA A 306 10.93 18.22 -17.53
CA ALA A 306 9.69 17.49 -17.27
C ALA A 306 8.43 18.07 -17.95
N ALA A 307 8.52 19.23 -18.63
CA ALA A 307 7.36 20.00 -19.07
C ALA A 307 6.39 19.23 -19.99
N GLU A 308 6.82 18.14 -20.62
CA GLU A 308 5.97 17.25 -21.41
C GLU A 308 6.54 15.82 -21.34
N PHE A 309 5.93 14.95 -20.53
CA PHE A 309 6.40 13.56 -20.40
C PHE A 309 6.00 12.69 -21.60
N ILE A 310 4.81 12.90 -22.16
CA ILE A 310 4.38 12.24 -23.40
C ILE A 310 4.75 13.16 -24.57
N LYS A 311 5.45 12.65 -25.56
CA LYS A 311 5.88 13.43 -26.74
C LYS A 311 5.09 13.14 -28.00
N ASP A 312 4.72 11.89 -28.20
CA ASP A 312 3.96 11.45 -29.36
C ASP A 312 3.31 10.09 -29.04
N SER A 313 2.15 9.81 -29.63
CA SER A 313 1.45 8.52 -29.55
C SER A 313 0.38 8.44 -30.63
N ASP A 314 0.20 7.25 -31.21
CA ASP A 314 -0.94 6.95 -32.08
C ASP A 314 -2.18 6.44 -31.33
N LEU A 315 -2.05 6.19 -30.02
CA LEU A 315 -3.14 5.69 -29.17
C LEU A 315 -3.72 6.79 -28.29
N ILE A 316 -2.89 7.71 -27.81
CA ILE A 316 -3.26 8.68 -26.78
C ILE A 316 -3.24 10.08 -27.39
N ALA A 317 -4.39 10.75 -27.36
CA ALA A 317 -4.48 12.15 -27.77
C ALA A 317 -3.75 13.02 -26.74
N PHE A 318 -2.91 13.94 -27.22
CA PHE A 318 -2.20 14.89 -26.37
C PHE A 318 -3.21 15.77 -25.61
N SER A 319 -3.33 15.56 -24.31
CA SER A 319 -3.89 16.54 -23.40
C SER A 319 -2.82 16.85 -22.37
N THR A 320 -2.46 18.13 -22.21
CA THR A 320 -1.71 18.63 -21.07
C THR A 320 -2.56 18.49 -19.80
N VAL A 321 -2.89 17.26 -19.40
CA VAL A 321 -3.29 17.00 -18.03
C VAL A 321 -1.98 16.90 -17.28
N ASP A 322 -1.62 18.03 -16.68
CA ASP A 322 -0.44 18.17 -15.86
C ASP A 322 -0.54 17.11 -14.74
N TYR A 323 0.24 16.05 -14.86
CA TYR A 323 0.23 14.92 -13.95
C TYR A 323 0.46 15.39 -12.49
N GLU A 324 1.22 16.47 -12.33
CA GLU A 324 1.41 17.14 -11.05
C GLU A 324 0.12 17.82 -10.55
N GLN A 325 -0.77 18.30 -11.42
CA GLN A 325 -2.08 18.83 -11.03
C GLN A 325 -3.04 17.73 -10.59
N GLU A 326 -3.09 16.58 -11.26
CA GLU A 326 -3.89 15.43 -10.79
C GLU A 326 -3.39 14.92 -9.44
N LYS A 327 -2.07 14.81 -9.30
CA LYS A 327 -1.42 14.39 -8.05
C LYS A 327 -1.65 15.41 -6.93
N LEU A 328 -1.53 16.70 -7.23
CA LEU A 328 -1.83 17.78 -6.28
C LEU A 328 -3.30 17.73 -5.85
N LYS A 329 -4.22 17.51 -6.79
CA LYS A 329 -5.65 17.37 -6.50
C LYS A 329 -5.92 16.16 -5.59
N ASP A 330 -5.30 15.02 -5.84
CA ASP A 330 -5.42 13.84 -4.97
C ASP A 330 -4.84 14.09 -3.57
N LEU A 331 -3.68 14.74 -3.48
CA LEU A 331 -3.07 15.13 -2.20
C LEU A 331 -3.94 16.12 -1.43
N LEU A 332 -4.53 17.12 -2.10
CA LEU A 332 -5.47 18.07 -1.51
C LEU A 332 -6.73 17.36 -0.99
N ASN A 333 -7.28 16.42 -1.75
CA ASN A 333 -8.44 15.63 -1.31
C ASN A 333 -8.13 14.78 -0.06
N LYS A 334 -6.94 14.16 -0.01
CA LYS A 334 -6.47 13.42 1.16
C LYS A 334 -6.27 14.33 2.37
N ALA A 335 -5.67 15.50 2.18
CA ALA A 335 -5.48 16.49 3.23
C ALA A 335 -6.83 16.96 3.80
N ASN A 336 -7.79 17.31 2.93
CA ASN A 336 -9.13 17.71 3.33
C ASN A 336 -9.85 16.60 4.12
N THR A 337 -9.74 15.34 3.66
CA THR A 337 -10.36 14.20 4.36
C THR A 337 -9.75 14.00 5.75
N LEU A 338 -8.43 14.14 5.88
CA LEU A 338 -7.73 14.04 7.16
C LEU A 338 -8.16 15.16 8.12
N GLU A 339 -8.28 16.39 7.62
CA GLU A 339 -8.74 17.54 8.39
C GLU A 339 -10.16 17.29 8.96
N GLN A 340 -11.10 16.85 8.13
CA GLN A 340 -12.46 16.56 8.57
C GLN A 340 -12.52 15.44 9.62
N ASN A 341 -11.69 14.41 9.47
CA ASN A 341 -11.59 13.34 10.45
C ASN A 341 -11.03 13.86 11.80
N LEU A 342 -10.01 14.72 11.78
CA LEU A 342 -9.46 15.33 12.98
C LEU A 342 -10.48 16.22 13.69
N LYS A 343 -11.20 17.06 12.95
CA LYS A 343 -12.30 17.88 13.47
C LYS A 343 -13.35 17.05 14.21
N LYS A 344 -13.77 15.94 13.61
CA LYS A 344 -14.70 14.99 14.22
C LYS A 344 -14.17 14.38 15.51
N VAL A 345 -12.90 13.98 15.55
CA VAL A 345 -12.26 13.43 16.75
C VAL A 345 -12.20 14.48 17.86
N TYR A 346 -11.74 15.70 17.56
CA TYR A 346 -11.71 16.78 18.56
C TYR A 346 -13.10 17.06 19.11
N LYS A 347 -14.13 17.07 18.24
CA LYS A 347 -15.53 17.22 18.66
C LYS A 347 -16.02 16.20 19.66
N GLN A 348 -15.63 14.96 19.48
CA GLN A 348 -15.92 13.91 20.46
C GLN A 348 -15.17 14.14 21.77
N ILE A 349 -13.91 14.58 21.71
CA ILE A 349 -13.09 14.83 22.90
C ILE A 349 -13.68 15.97 23.74
N TYR A 350 -14.00 17.13 23.14
CA TYR A 350 -14.44 18.30 23.90
C TYR A 350 -15.91 18.26 24.36
N THR A 351 -16.74 17.43 23.74
CA THR A 351 -18.11 17.18 24.22
C THR A 351 -18.17 16.15 25.36
N SER A 352 -17.05 15.50 25.69
CA SER A 352 -16.95 14.60 26.84
C SER A 352 -17.09 15.36 28.16
N LYS A 353 -17.99 14.89 29.03
CA LYS A 353 -18.22 15.44 30.39
C LYS A 353 -16.95 15.47 31.26
N ASN A 354 -15.93 14.69 30.91
CA ASN A 354 -14.67 14.56 31.63
C ASN A 354 -13.46 15.04 30.83
N PHE A 355 -13.62 15.95 29.86
CA PHE A 355 -12.56 16.47 28.98
C PHE A 355 -11.19 16.65 29.67
N LYS A 356 -11.13 17.33 30.82
CA LYS A 356 -9.88 17.59 31.54
C LYS A 356 -9.26 16.34 32.18
N LYS A 357 -10.07 15.35 32.56
CA LYS A 357 -9.64 14.06 33.11
C LYS A 357 -9.31 13.02 32.03
N SER A 358 -9.79 13.21 30.80
CA SER A 358 -9.54 12.31 29.66
C SER A 358 -8.25 12.59 28.90
N LEU A 359 -7.49 13.64 29.28
CA LEU A 359 -6.20 13.94 28.66
C LEU A 359 -5.11 13.07 29.31
N LEU A 360 -4.47 12.21 28.49
CA LEU A 360 -3.34 11.37 28.92
C LEU A 360 -2.11 12.20 29.33
N ALA A 361 -1.96 13.39 28.75
CA ALA A 361 -0.94 14.36 29.12
C ALA A 361 -1.53 15.77 29.09
N SER A 362 -1.03 16.66 29.94
CA SER A 362 -1.38 18.08 29.90
C SER A 362 -0.86 18.71 28.60
N PRO A 363 -1.63 19.59 27.94
CA PRO A 363 -1.12 20.34 26.79
C PRO A 363 0.22 20.99 27.13
N PHE A 364 1.16 20.94 26.18
CA PHE A 364 2.51 21.51 26.31
C PHE A 364 3.38 20.84 27.40
N SER A 365 3.16 19.56 27.71
CA SER A 365 3.93 18.83 28.74
C SER A 365 5.43 18.69 28.44
N LEU A 366 5.84 18.89 27.18
CA LEU A 366 7.23 18.83 26.75
C LEU A 366 7.95 20.19 26.82
N LEU A 367 7.24 21.25 27.19
CA LEU A 367 7.82 22.58 27.36
C LEU A 367 8.14 22.86 28.82
N ASP A 368 9.22 23.62 29.05
CA ASP A 368 9.45 24.24 30.35
C ASP A 368 8.33 25.23 30.71
N ASP A 369 8.23 25.56 32.00
CA ASP A 369 7.19 26.41 32.55
C ASP A 369 7.13 27.80 31.89
N PHE A 370 8.29 28.37 31.56
CA PHE A 370 8.38 29.71 30.99
C PHE A 370 7.83 29.74 29.55
N ASN A 371 8.25 28.80 28.72
CA ASN A 371 7.78 28.68 27.34
C ASN A 371 6.31 28.26 27.28
N ARG A 372 5.85 27.39 28.18
CA ARG A 372 4.43 27.06 28.32
C ARG A 372 3.60 28.30 28.63
N GLN A 373 4.00 29.11 29.60
CA GLN A 373 3.28 30.33 29.96
C GLN A 373 3.21 31.33 28.80
N LYS A 374 4.30 31.53 28.06
CA LYS A 374 4.33 32.42 26.89
C LYS A 374 3.33 31.99 25.81
N ILE A 375 3.33 30.72 25.43
CA ILE A 375 2.40 30.20 24.42
C ILE A 375 0.95 30.32 24.93
N CYS A 376 0.69 29.91 26.17
CA CYS A 376 -0.63 30.02 26.79
C CYS A 376 -1.14 31.46 26.82
N HIS A 377 -0.27 32.44 27.06
CA HIS A 377 -0.60 33.86 27.02
C HIS A 377 -0.93 34.32 25.59
N SER A 378 -0.09 33.98 24.61
CA SER A 378 -0.34 34.31 23.20
C SER A 378 -1.66 33.73 22.69
N ILE A 379 -1.93 32.45 23.00
CA ILE A 379 -3.19 31.78 22.65
C ILE A 379 -4.38 32.52 23.25
N ASN A 380 -4.30 32.91 24.54
CA ASN A 380 -5.39 33.62 25.20
C ASN A 380 -5.64 35.01 24.59
N GLN A 381 -4.58 35.76 24.30
CA GLN A 381 -4.70 37.07 23.63
C GLN A 381 -5.31 36.93 22.23
N PHE A 382 -4.86 35.96 21.45
CA PHE A 382 -5.40 35.70 20.13
C PHE A 382 -6.87 35.29 20.19
N LEU A 383 -7.25 34.43 21.15
CA LEU A 383 -8.63 34.02 21.35
C LEU A 383 -9.53 35.21 21.68
N LEU A 384 -9.03 36.17 22.47
CA LEU A 384 -9.76 37.38 22.85
C LEU A 384 -9.74 38.47 21.77
N SER A 385 -8.86 38.37 20.78
CA SER A 385 -8.73 39.36 19.70
C SER A 385 -9.96 39.46 18.79
N LYS A 386 -10.75 38.38 18.66
CA LYS A 386 -11.99 38.36 17.88
C LYS A 386 -13.13 37.77 18.70
N LYS A 387 -14.23 38.51 18.84
CA LYS A 387 -15.45 38.03 19.51
C LYS A 387 -16.00 36.74 18.90
N GLU A 388 -15.87 36.58 17.59
CA GLU A 388 -16.33 35.41 16.83
C GLU A 388 -15.69 34.11 17.32
N TYR A 389 -14.44 34.12 17.76
CA TYR A 389 -13.77 32.89 18.22
C TYR A 389 -14.38 32.28 19.48
N MET A 390 -15.17 33.07 20.21
CA MET A 390 -15.93 32.51 21.31
C MET A 390 -17.11 31.68 20.78
N ASN A 391 -17.73 32.03 19.64
CA ASN A 391 -18.91 31.37 19.08
C ASN A 391 -18.75 29.85 18.97
N LYS A 392 -19.67 29.09 19.60
CA LYS A 392 -19.70 27.62 19.64
C LYS A 392 -19.72 26.96 18.26
N ASP A 393 -20.18 27.68 17.22
CA ASP A 393 -20.24 27.17 15.85
C ASP A 393 -18.87 27.15 15.16
N ILE A 394 -17.89 27.91 15.67
CA ILE A 394 -16.50 27.87 15.19
C ILE A 394 -15.74 26.80 15.96
N GLU A 395 -15.10 25.88 15.24
CA GLU A 395 -14.34 24.81 15.88
C GLU A 395 -13.01 25.31 16.44
N ALA A 396 -12.62 24.82 17.63
CA ALA A 396 -11.32 25.14 18.21
C ALA A 396 -10.14 24.72 17.30
N PHE A 397 -10.34 23.72 16.44
CA PHE A 397 -9.38 23.33 15.42
C PHE A 397 -9.08 24.47 14.45
N ASP A 398 -10.11 25.12 13.90
CA ASP A 398 -9.95 26.22 12.94
C ASP A 398 -9.20 27.39 13.56
N ILE A 399 -9.59 27.78 14.78
CA ILE A 399 -8.94 28.87 15.52
C ILE A 399 -7.46 28.53 15.79
N SER A 400 -7.16 27.26 16.07
CA SER A 400 -5.78 26.81 16.32
C SER A 400 -4.92 26.85 15.07
N THR A 401 -5.48 26.48 13.92
CA THR A 401 -4.76 26.59 12.64
C THR A 401 -4.49 28.04 12.28
N GLU A 402 -5.45 28.95 12.50
CA GLU A 402 -5.23 30.38 12.28
C GLU A 402 -4.18 30.96 13.25
N TRP A 403 -4.22 30.55 14.52
CA TRP A 403 -3.21 30.94 15.50
C TRP A 403 -1.82 30.45 15.10
N LEU A 404 -1.67 29.19 14.66
CA LEU A 404 -0.39 28.65 14.22
C LEU A 404 0.23 29.46 13.05
N ILE A 405 -0.62 29.89 12.12
CA ILE A 405 -0.21 30.68 10.96
C ILE A 405 0.25 32.07 11.38
N LYS A 406 -0.51 32.74 12.26
CA LYS A 406 -0.28 34.15 12.60
C LYS A 406 0.70 34.36 13.75
N GLU A 407 0.59 33.54 14.80
CA GLU A 407 1.31 33.70 16.06
C GLU A 407 2.27 32.53 16.33
N GLY A 408 1.91 31.31 15.91
CA GLY A 408 2.71 30.11 16.11
C GLY A 408 4.10 30.17 15.44
N ILE A 409 4.26 31.02 14.42
CA ILE A 409 5.53 31.29 13.76
C ILE A 409 6.63 31.74 14.74
N TYR A 410 6.26 32.52 15.77
CA TYR A 410 7.19 33.01 16.79
C TYR A 410 7.64 31.94 17.78
N PHE A 411 7.00 30.77 17.74
CA PHE A 411 7.27 29.64 18.63
C PHE A 411 7.82 28.41 17.89
N ARG A 412 8.14 28.49 16.59
CA ARG A 412 8.53 27.33 15.76
C ARG A 412 9.69 26.46 16.30
N GLY A 413 10.55 27.01 17.15
CA GLY A 413 11.66 26.26 17.78
C GLY A 413 11.25 25.46 19.02
N LEU A 414 10.00 25.55 19.46
CA LEU A 414 9.50 24.89 20.66
C LEU A 414 8.78 23.59 20.32
N ASN A 415 8.93 22.59 21.17
CA ASN A 415 8.35 21.27 20.98
C ASN A 415 6.88 21.23 21.46
N TYR A 416 5.97 21.70 20.60
CA TYR A 416 4.53 21.60 20.80
C TYR A 416 3.83 21.17 19.51
N SER A 417 2.61 20.68 19.66
CA SER A 417 1.80 20.17 18.56
C SER A 417 0.54 21.02 18.36
N LEU A 418 -0.08 20.89 17.18
CA LEU A 418 -1.44 21.43 16.94
C LEU A 418 -2.43 20.90 17.98
N HIS A 419 -2.27 19.66 18.44
CA HIS A 419 -3.09 19.08 19.50
C HIS A 419 -3.04 19.89 20.80
N ASP A 420 -1.86 20.31 21.24
CA ASP A 420 -1.68 21.12 22.45
C ASP A 420 -2.43 22.47 22.34
N VAL A 421 -2.35 23.10 21.17
CA VAL A 421 -3.03 24.37 20.90
C VAL A 421 -4.55 24.20 20.90
N VAL A 422 -5.06 23.19 20.19
CA VAL A 422 -6.51 22.90 20.08
C VAL A 422 -7.14 22.66 21.44
N LEU A 423 -6.49 21.83 22.27
CA LEU A 423 -6.98 21.53 23.61
C LEU A 423 -6.96 22.76 24.51
N THR A 424 -5.93 23.59 24.40
CA THR A 424 -5.79 24.81 25.21
C THR A 424 -6.82 25.87 24.84
N ILE A 425 -7.07 26.09 23.54
CA ILE A 425 -8.13 26.99 23.06
C ILE A 425 -9.47 26.52 23.59
N GLN A 426 -9.80 25.24 23.44
CA GLN A 426 -11.07 24.70 23.92
C GLN A 426 -11.21 24.83 25.44
N TYR A 427 -10.13 24.60 26.20
CA TYR A 427 -10.12 24.80 27.64
C TYR A 427 -10.45 26.23 28.04
N TYR A 428 -9.83 27.22 27.38
CA TYR A 428 -10.11 28.64 27.64
C TYR A 428 -11.53 29.04 27.28
N ARG A 429 -12.05 28.55 26.14
CA ARG A 429 -13.45 28.78 25.75
C ARG A 429 -14.42 28.21 26.78
N ASN A 430 -14.21 26.97 27.22
CA ASN A 430 -15.04 26.34 28.26
C ASN A 430 -15.01 27.13 29.58
N LYS A 431 -13.83 27.62 29.99
CA LYS A 431 -13.67 28.46 31.19
C LYS A 431 -14.42 29.78 31.05
N HIS A 432 -14.35 30.44 29.90
CA HIS A 432 -15.11 31.66 29.62
C HIS A 432 -16.62 31.43 29.69
N TYR A 433 -17.13 30.36 29.07
CA TYR A 433 -18.55 30.03 29.12
C TYR A 433 -19.06 29.74 30.52
N TYR A 434 -18.26 29.02 31.33
CA TYR A 434 -18.62 28.74 32.72
C TYR A 434 -18.77 30.01 33.56
N ASN A 435 -17.90 31.00 33.33
CA ASN A 435 -17.92 32.28 34.03
C ASN A 435 -19.07 33.21 33.61
N LEU A 436 -19.65 33.01 32.42
CA LEU A 436 -20.83 33.77 31.95
C LEU A 436 -22.16 33.13 32.38
N SER A 437 -22.16 31.85 32.76
CA SER A 437 -23.34 31.10 33.21
C SER A 437 -23.56 31.09 34.72
N ARG A 438 -22.70 31.78 35.47
CA ARG A 438 -22.85 32.13 36.88
C ARG A 438 -23.16 33.60 36.97
#